data_AF-A0A7Y6KHT8-F1
#
_entry.id   AF-A0A7Y6KHT8-F1
#
_cell.length_a   1.000
_cell.length_b   1.000
_cell.length_c   1.000
_cell.angle_alpha   90.00
_cell.angle_beta   90.00
_cell.angle_gamma   90.00
#
_symmetry.space_group_name_H-M   'P 1'
#
loop_
_entity.id
_entity.type
_entity.pdbx_description
1 polymer ?
#
loop_
_entity_poly.entity_id
_entity_poly.type
_entity_poly.pdbx_seq_one_letter_code
_entity_poly.pdbx_strand_id
1 'polypeptide(L)'
;MTGKHIERGTPSSLAAEGKPCPPPPPRQPAPTTPALLIGLGIGLPLPAADLVSPVNARHPNHPHLEPAPTGHPAYTETLPRTPDSAPAARRLIRQALGAWALDGLADDACLVAGEMVANACRHTRSPVIRVSVTRLDGPGVEIAVTDRSRALPIRKPSRPDALDGRGLVLVDAIAARWGADPKRWGKRVWAEVRAA
;
A
#
# COMPACT_ATOMS: atom_id res chain seq x y z
N MET A 1 15.36 48.09 -48.35
CA MET A 1 14.35 47.19 -47.73
C MET A 1 13.95 46.24 -48.84
N THR A 2 14.23 44.93 -48.85
CA THR A 2 14.00 43.87 -47.86
C THR A 2 14.85 42.66 -48.33
N GLY A 3 15.78 42.08 -47.57
CA GLY A 3 15.55 40.95 -46.63
C GLY A 3 15.54 39.59 -47.35
N LYS A 4 16.71 39.03 -47.73
CA LYS A 4 17.51 37.97 -47.07
C LYS A 4 16.92 36.53 -47.13
N HIS A 5 17.66 35.66 -47.81
CA HIS A 5 17.61 34.19 -47.83
C HIS A 5 17.35 33.56 -46.45
N ILE A 6 16.50 32.53 -46.41
CA ILE A 6 16.46 31.55 -45.30
C ILE A 6 16.39 30.14 -45.91
N GLU A 7 17.43 29.37 -45.65
CA GLU A 7 17.59 27.97 -46.03
C GLU A 7 16.64 27.05 -45.24
N ARG A 8 16.19 25.99 -45.91
CA ARG A 8 15.41 24.90 -45.32
C ARG A 8 16.35 23.95 -44.57
N GLY A 9 16.37 24.04 -43.25
CA GLY A 9 16.99 23.05 -42.36
C GLY A 9 16.06 21.87 -42.10
N THR A 10 16.52 20.66 -42.42
CA THR A 10 15.97 19.37 -41.99
C THR A 10 16.15 19.19 -40.48
N PRO A 11 15.14 18.70 -39.72
CA PRO A 11 15.39 18.26 -38.35
C PRO A 11 16.03 16.86 -38.37
N SER A 12 17.28 16.82 -37.90
CA SER A 12 18.04 15.60 -37.64
C SER A 12 17.40 14.77 -36.52
N SER A 13 17.31 13.48 -36.79
CA SER A 13 17.08 12.39 -35.84
C SER A 13 18.12 12.40 -34.73
N LEU A 14 17.69 12.44 -33.48
CA LEU A 14 18.48 12.01 -32.32
C LEU A 14 17.63 11.11 -31.45
N ALA A 15 17.80 9.81 -31.68
CA ALA A 15 17.39 8.75 -30.78
C ALA A 15 18.20 8.88 -29.47
N ALA A 16 17.53 9.25 -28.39
CA ALA A 16 18.08 9.11 -27.05
C ALA A 16 17.77 7.69 -26.57
N GLU A 17 18.70 6.77 -26.80
CA GLU A 17 18.72 5.46 -26.12
C GLU A 17 18.88 5.70 -24.62
N GLY A 18 17.79 5.56 -23.88
CA GLY A 18 17.78 5.65 -22.42
C GLY A 18 18.47 4.43 -21.81
N LYS A 19 19.53 4.67 -21.03
CA LYS A 19 20.19 3.66 -20.19
C LYS A 19 19.15 2.87 -19.37
N PRO A 20 19.24 1.53 -19.32
CA PRO A 20 18.31 0.72 -18.52
C PRO A 20 18.48 1.01 -17.02
N CYS A 21 17.35 0.97 -16.29
CA CYS A 21 17.29 1.18 -14.85
C CYS A 21 18.18 0.17 -14.10
N PRO A 22 18.89 0.59 -13.04
CA PRO A 22 19.64 -0.33 -12.20
C PRO A 22 18.70 -1.27 -11.42
N PRO A 23 19.12 -2.53 -11.19
CA PRO A 23 18.32 -3.50 -10.43
C PRO A 23 18.18 -3.07 -8.96
N PRO A 24 17.11 -3.50 -8.26
CA PRO A 24 16.91 -3.20 -6.86
C PRO A 24 18.01 -3.83 -5.96
N PRO A 25 18.32 -3.22 -4.80
CA PRO A 25 19.33 -3.76 -3.89
C PRO A 25 18.92 -5.13 -3.31
N PRO A 26 19.89 -6.00 -2.99
CA PRO A 26 19.61 -7.32 -2.43
C PRO A 26 18.95 -7.21 -1.05
N ARG A 27 18.01 -8.12 -0.76
CA ARG A 27 17.31 -8.23 0.53
C ARG A 27 18.33 -8.54 1.64
N GLN A 28 18.37 -7.72 2.68
CA GLN A 28 19.10 -8.06 3.90
C GLN A 28 18.28 -9.10 4.70
N PRO A 29 18.91 -10.15 5.24
CA PRO A 29 18.22 -11.11 6.11
C PRO A 29 17.83 -10.45 7.44
N ALA A 30 16.66 -10.81 7.96
CA ALA A 30 16.14 -10.31 9.23
C ALA A 30 17.06 -10.70 10.40
N PRO A 31 17.21 -9.84 11.43
CA PRO A 31 17.94 -10.21 12.65
C PRO A 31 17.19 -11.30 13.42
N THR A 32 17.88 -12.40 13.70
CA THR A 32 17.43 -13.48 14.59
C THR A 32 17.55 -13.03 16.05
N THR A 33 16.41 -12.91 16.73
CA THR A 33 16.37 -12.67 18.19
C THR A 33 16.53 -14.00 18.94
N PRO A 34 17.42 -14.11 19.94
CA PRO A 34 17.52 -15.32 20.77
C PRO A 34 16.37 -15.39 21.78
N ALA A 35 15.86 -16.61 21.99
CA ALA A 35 14.88 -16.96 22.99
C ALA A 35 15.44 -16.77 24.42
N LEU A 36 14.70 -16.07 25.28
CA LEU A 36 14.98 -16.01 26.71
C LEU A 36 14.04 -16.98 27.46
N LEU A 37 14.66 -18.01 28.04
CA LEU A 37 14.09 -18.99 28.95
C LEU A 37 13.97 -18.35 30.34
N ILE A 38 12.77 -18.25 30.91
CA ILE A 38 12.59 -18.14 32.38
C ILE A 38 11.42 -19.04 32.78
N GLY A 39 11.74 -20.06 33.56
CA GLY A 39 10.78 -20.91 34.28
C GLY A 39 10.63 -20.51 35.75
N LEU A 40 9.78 -21.29 36.45
CA LEU A 40 9.29 -21.20 37.85
C LEU A 40 8.09 -20.24 38.00
N GLY A 41 6.87 -20.63 38.37
CA GLY A 41 6.38 -21.88 38.94
C GLY A 41 5.69 -21.56 40.28
N ILE A 42 4.36 -21.42 40.30
CA ILE A 42 3.58 -21.53 41.54
C ILE A 42 2.14 -21.93 41.19
N GLY A 43 1.70 -23.08 41.70
CA GLY A 43 0.34 -23.59 41.54
C GLY A 43 -0.65 -22.97 42.53
N LEU A 44 -1.89 -22.87 42.11
CA LEU A 44 -3.07 -22.74 42.97
C LEU A 44 -4.25 -23.47 42.30
N PRO A 45 -5.05 -24.25 43.04
CA PRO A 45 -6.15 -25.03 42.48
C PRO A 45 -7.42 -24.19 42.31
N LEU A 46 -8.11 -24.37 41.18
CA LEU A 46 -9.48 -23.91 40.95
C LEU A 46 -10.48 -25.02 41.35
N PRO A 47 -11.59 -24.73 42.04
CA PRO A 47 -12.63 -25.72 42.30
C PRO A 47 -13.50 -25.97 41.06
N ALA A 48 -13.85 -27.24 40.90
CA ALA A 48 -14.73 -27.77 39.87
C ALA A 48 -16.14 -27.15 39.96
N ALA A 49 -16.65 -26.72 38.81
CA ALA A 49 -18.07 -26.60 38.55
C ALA A 49 -18.36 -27.34 37.25
N ASP A 50 -18.94 -28.53 37.40
CA ASP A 50 -19.60 -29.27 36.35
C ASP A 50 -20.65 -28.41 35.66
N LEU A 51 -20.65 -28.44 34.33
CA LEU A 51 -21.84 -28.47 33.45
C LEU A 51 -21.34 -28.67 32.00
N VAL A 52 -20.84 -29.87 31.70
CA VAL A 52 -20.62 -30.32 30.32
C VAL A 52 -21.90 -31.02 29.87
N SER A 53 -22.69 -30.38 29.00
CA SER A 53 -23.69 -31.08 28.20
C SER A 53 -22.98 -31.87 27.10
N PRO A 54 -23.14 -33.19 26.98
CA PRO A 54 -22.66 -33.93 25.82
C PRO A 54 -23.79 -33.99 24.79
N VAL A 55 -23.98 -32.92 24.01
CA VAL A 55 -24.63 -33.02 22.70
C VAL A 55 -23.62 -32.55 21.68
N ASN A 56 -22.78 -33.49 21.26
CA ASN A 56 -22.17 -33.54 19.94
C ASN A 56 -21.46 -34.89 19.84
N ALA A 57 -22.28 -35.94 19.77
CA ALA A 57 -21.84 -37.20 19.18
C ALA A 57 -21.33 -36.87 17.77
N ARG A 58 -20.03 -37.08 17.55
CA ARG A 58 -19.36 -36.88 16.27
C ARG A 58 -20.03 -37.78 15.24
N HIS A 59 -20.75 -37.19 14.27
CA HIS A 59 -21.33 -37.93 13.15
C HIS A 59 -20.28 -38.03 12.04
N PRO A 60 -19.83 -39.24 11.63
CA PRO A 60 -18.69 -39.41 10.74
C PRO A 60 -19.04 -39.23 9.24
N ASN A 61 -19.83 -38.19 8.89
CA ASN A 61 -20.18 -37.96 7.47
C ASN A 61 -20.63 -36.53 7.13
N HIS A 62 -20.04 -35.50 7.74
CA HIS A 62 -20.19 -34.14 7.21
C HIS A 62 -19.13 -33.91 6.12
N PRO A 63 -19.52 -33.50 4.89
CA PRO A 63 -18.54 -33.02 3.93
C PRO A 63 -17.76 -31.88 4.59
N HIS A 64 -16.43 -31.93 4.51
CA HIS A 64 -15.58 -30.80 4.89
C HIS A 64 -15.96 -29.60 4.00
N LEU A 65 -16.86 -28.77 4.50
CA LEU A 65 -17.16 -27.46 3.93
C LEU A 65 -16.01 -26.53 4.30
N GLU A 66 -14.88 -26.68 3.62
CA GLU A 66 -13.82 -25.69 3.70
C GLU A 66 -14.26 -24.46 2.89
N PRO A 67 -14.36 -23.27 3.50
CA PRO A 67 -14.63 -22.05 2.75
C PRO A 67 -13.56 -21.87 1.69
N ALA A 68 -13.96 -21.74 0.43
CA ALA A 68 -13.02 -21.36 -0.61
C ALA A 68 -12.42 -19.98 -0.24
N PRO A 69 -11.09 -19.80 -0.28
CA PRO A 69 -10.48 -18.53 0.09
C PRO A 69 -10.94 -17.42 -0.87
N THR A 70 -11.78 -16.51 -0.37
CA THR A 70 -12.28 -15.34 -1.09
C THR A 70 -11.24 -14.22 -1.10
N GLY A 71 -10.00 -14.52 -1.48
CA GLY A 71 -8.87 -13.57 -1.42
C GLY A 71 -8.68 -12.95 -0.03
N HIS A 72 -7.87 -11.90 0.06
CA HIS A 72 -7.80 -11.12 1.29
C HIS A 72 -8.93 -10.08 1.35
N PRO A 73 -9.52 -9.83 2.54
CA PRO A 73 -10.50 -8.77 2.72
C PRO A 73 -9.99 -7.42 2.22
N ALA A 74 -10.84 -6.68 1.50
CA ALA A 74 -10.48 -5.38 0.97
C ALA A 74 -11.67 -4.40 0.97
N TYR A 75 -11.37 -3.13 1.17
CA TYR A 75 -12.30 -2.02 0.97
C TYR A 75 -11.81 -1.12 -0.16
N THR A 76 -12.73 -0.51 -0.90
CA THR A 76 -12.39 0.37 -2.03
C THR A 76 -13.39 1.50 -2.13
N GLU A 77 -12.89 2.72 -2.35
CA GLU A 77 -13.71 3.92 -2.58
C GLU A 77 -13.21 4.66 -3.82
N THR A 78 -14.13 5.16 -4.63
CA THR A 78 -13.80 6.05 -5.76
C THR A 78 -14.06 7.49 -5.31
N LEU A 79 -13.02 8.31 -5.35
CA LEU A 79 -13.03 9.68 -4.83
C LEU A 79 -12.83 10.68 -5.97
N PRO A 80 -13.38 11.91 -5.85
CA PRO A 80 -13.04 13.01 -6.75
C PRO A 80 -11.54 13.31 -6.75
N ARG A 81 -11.01 13.86 -7.85
CA ARG A 81 -9.62 14.33 -7.91
C ARG A 81 -9.49 15.71 -7.25
N THR A 82 -9.64 15.76 -5.93
CA THR A 82 -9.49 16.97 -5.12
C THR A 82 -8.63 16.71 -3.89
N PRO A 83 -7.91 17.72 -3.36
CA PRO A 83 -7.20 17.60 -2.07
C PRO A 83 -8.10 17.16 -0.92
N ASP A 84 -9.38 17.56 -0.95
CA ASP A 84 -10.40 17.22 0.06
C ASP A 84 -10.79 15.73 0.08
N SER A 85 -10.25 14.94 -0.86
CA SER A 85 -10.41 13.49 -0.87
C SER A 85 -9.46 12.78 0.11
N ALA A 86 -8.41 13.44 0.61
CA ALA A 86 -7.49 12.83 1.58
C ALA A 86 -8.17 12.46 2.93
N PRO A 87 -9.03 13.30 3.53
CA PRO A 87 -9.85 12.90 4.68
C PRO A 87 -10.73 11.67 4.43
N ALA A 88 -11.37 11.59 3.25
CA ALA A 88 -12.21 10.45 2.90
C ALA A 88 -11.39 9.16 2.79
N ALA A 89 -10.22 9.22 2.13
CA ALA A 89 -9.28 8.11 2.08
C ALA A 89 -8.85 7.65 3.47
N ARG A 90 -8.44 8.57 4.36
CA ARG A 90 -8.06 8.24 5.74
C ARG A 90 -9.19 7.59 6.53
N ARG A 91 -10.42 8.05 6.34
CA ARG A 91 -11.61 7.43 6.97
C ARG A 91 -11.78 5.98 6.51
N LEU A 92 -11.69 5.72 5.20
CA LEU A 92 -11.73 4.37 4.64
C LEU A 92 -10.67 3.47 5.29
N ILE A 93 -9.42 3.95 5.36
CA ILE A 93 -8.30 3.21 5.98
C ILE A 93 -8.58 2.89 7.45
N ARG A 94 -8.98 3.89 8.26
CA ARG A 94 -9.26 3.67 9.70
C ARG A 94 -10.40 2.68 9.92
N GLN A 95 -11.46 2.78 9.13
CA GLN A 95 -12.60 1.86 9.21
C GLN A 95 -12.18 0.41 8.89
N ALA A 96 -11.39 0.23 7.83
CA ALA A 96 -10.86 -1.08 7.46
C ALA A 96 -9.96 -1.67 8.55
N LEU A 97 -9.02 -0.88 9.08
CA LEU A 97 -8.10 -1.32 10.12
C LEU A 97 -8.82 -1.67 11.42
N GLY A 98 -9.79 -0.86 11.85
CA GLY A 98 -10.60 -1.17 13.03
C GLY A 98 -11.43 -2.44 12.84
N ALA A 99 -11.99 -2.66 11.64
CA ALA A 99 -12.70 -3.89 11.32
C ALA A 99 -11.80 -5.14 11.32
N TRP A 100 -10.49 -4.98 11.17
CA TRP A 100 -9.51 -6.07 11.16
C TRP A 100 -8.66 -6.15 12.44
N ALA A 101 -8.96 -5.34 13.46
CA ALA A 101 -8.19 -5.21 14.70
C ALA A 101 -6.69 -4.88 14.46
N LEU A 102 -6.43 -4.00 13.50
CA LEU A 102 -5.10 -3.50 13.12
C LEU A 102 -4.95 -2.00 13.43
N ASP A 103 -5.63 -1.49 14.46
CA ASP A 103 -5.66 -0.08 14.82
C ASP A 103 -4.27 0.53 15.06
N GLY A 104 -3.30 -0.29 15.51
CA GLY A 104 -1.90 0.14 15.70
C GLY A 104 -1.21 0.59 14.41
N LEU A 105 -1.73 0.24 13.23
CA LEU A 105 -1.20 0.69 11.94
C LEU A 105 -1.88 1.96 11.42
N ALA A 106 -2.89 2.47 12.11
CA ALA A 106 -3.79 3.48 11.56
C ALA A 106 -3.10 4.80 11.21
N ASP A 107 -2.17 5.26 12.04
CA ASP A 107 -1.51 6.55 11.82
C ASP A 107 -0.56 6.49 10.62
N ASP A 108 0.30 5.48 10.57
CA ASP A 108 1.21 5.23 9.45
C ASP A 108 0.45 4.98 8.13
N ALA A 109 -0.59 4.15 8.17
CA ALA A 109 -1.42 3.85 7.01
C ALA A 109 -2.17 5.09 6.52
N CYS A 110 -2.71 5.92 7.42
CA CYS A 110 -3.37 7.18 7.05
C CYS A 110 -2.41 8.18 6.44
N LEU A 111 -1.18 8.24 6.93
CA LEU A 111 -0.14 9.14 6.44
C LEU A 111 0.28 8.74 5.01
N VAL A 112 0.56 7.45 4.80
CA VAL A 112 0.85 6.87 3.48
C VAL A 112 -0.30 7.14 2.51
N ALA A 113 -1.55 6.87 2.91
CA ALA A 113 -2.71 7.12 2.06
C ALA A 113 -2.85 8.60 1.66
N GLY A 114 -2.62 9.51 2.62
CA GLY A 114 -2.68 10.96 2.37
C GLY A 114 -1.67 11.41 1.32
N GLU A 115 -0.42 10.99 1.43
CA GLU A 115 0.62 11.32 0.46
C GLU A 115 0.35 10.72 -0.91
N MET A 116 -0.11 9.47 -0.97
CA MET A 116 -0.45 8.81 -2.23
C MET A 116 -1.62 9.49 -2.93
N VAL A 117 -2.67 9.88 -2.20
CA VAL A 117 -3.82 10.63 -2.73
C VAL A 117 -3.39 12.01 -3.22
N ALA A 118 -2.61 12.75 -2.42
CA ALA A 118 -2.10 14.05 -2.82
C ALA A 118 -1.21 13.96 -4.07
N ASN A 119 -0.40 12.90 -4.18
CA ASN A 119 0.40 12.63 -5.37
C ASN A 119 -0.47 12.33 -6.60
N ALA A 120 -1.49 11.47 -6.46
CA ALA A 120 -2.41 11.15 -7.55
C ALA A 120 -3.18 12.40 -8.02
N CYS A 121 -3.72 13.21 -7.11
CA CYS A 121 -4.44 14.43 -7.45
C CYS A 121 -3.58 15.46 -8.21
N ARG A 122 -2.29 15.55 -7.89
CA ARG A 122 -1.33 16.43 -8.60
C ARG A 122 -1.02 15.97 -10.02
N HIS A 123 -0.92 14.65 -10.26
CA HIS A 123 -0.37 14.11 -11.50
C HIS A 123 -1.40 13.53 -12.46
N THR A 124 -2.61 13.22 -12.00
CA THR A 124 -3.67 12.71 -12.87
C THR A 124 -4.52 13.83 -13.46
N ARG A 125 -4.93 13.65 -14.72
CA ARG A 125 -5.96 14.47 -15.37
C ARG A 125 -7.37 13.86 -15.25
N SER A 126 -7.48 12.67 -14.65
CA SER A 126 -8.77 12.02 -14.43
C SER A 126 -9.59 12.78 -13.38
N PRO A 127 -10.92 12.91 -13.53
CA PRO A 127 -11.76 13.56 -12.52
C PRO A 127 -11.88 12.74 -11.23
N VAL A 128 -11.45 11.47 -11.24
CA VAL A 128 -11.57 10.56 -10.11
C VAL A 128 -10.28 9.77 -9.89
N ILE A 129 -10.10 9.33 -8.66
CA ILE A 129 -9.08 8.36 -8.24
C ILE A 129 -9.78 7.23 -7.47
N ARG A 130 -9.19 6.04 -7.46
CA ARG A 130 -9.69 4.91 -6.67
C ARG A 130 -8.70 4.58 -5.58
N VAL A 131 -9.16 4.57 -4.34
CA VAL A 131 -8.38 4.18 -3.17
C VAL A 131 -8.84 2.80 -2.73
N SER A 132 -7.91 1.89 -2.47
CA SER A 132 -8.20 0.58 -1.90
C SER A 132 -7.28 0.28 -0.74
N VAL A 133 -7.79 -0.48 0.23
CA VAL A 133 -7.03 -1.08 1.30
C VAL A 133 -7.32 -2.57 1.34
N THR A 134 -6.27 -3.37 1.29
CA THR A 134 -6.35 -4.83 1.26
C THR A 134 -5.59 -5.38 2.47
N ARG A 135 -6.22 -6.25 3.26
CA ARG A 135 -5.52 -6.95 4.33
C ARG A 135 -4.45 -7.85 3.71
N LEU A 136 -3.28 -7.95 4.34
CA LEU A 136 -2.24 -8.88 3.92
C LEU A 136 -2.22 -10.09 4.84
N ASP A 137 -1.50 -11.13 4.42
CA ASP A 137 -1.10 -12.18 5.37
C ASP A 137 -0.20 -11.57 6.46
N GLY A 138 -0.54 -11.91 7.71
CA GLY A 138 0.06 -11.33 8.91
C GLY A 138 -0.52 -9.96 9.32
N PRO A 139 0.13 -9.26 10.25
CA PRO A 139 -0.32 -7.96 10.74
C PRO A 139 0.07 -6.85 9.77
N GLY A 140 -0.68 -6.69 8.68
CA GLY A 140 -0.39 -5.67 7.67
C GLY A 140 -1.50 -5.42 6.67
N VAL A 141 -1.35 -4.31 5.93
CA VAL A 141 -2.26 -3.88 4.87
C VAL A 141 -1.48 -3.37 3.66
N GLU A 142 -2.06 -3.52 2.48
CA GLU A 142 -1.65 -2.82 1.27
C GLU A 142 -2.63 -1.70 0.98
N ILE A 143 -2.12 -0.49 0.85
CA ILE A 143 -2.86 0.70 0.42
C ILE A 143 -2.53 0.93 -1.03
N ALA A 144 -3.53 1.15 -1.88
CA ALA A 144 -3.30 1.49 -3.26
C ALA A 144 -4.17 2.65 -3.74
N VAL A 145 -3.57 3.50 -4.59
CA VAL A 145 -4.25 4.57 -5.30
C VAL A 145 -4.10 4.32 -6.79
N THR A 146 -5.24 4.23 -7.46
CA THR A 146 -5.33 3.94 -8.89
C THR A 146 -5.91 5.14 -9.62
N ASP A 147 -5.21 5.60 -10.66
CA ASP A 147 -5.61 6.73 -11.49
C ASP A 147 -5.40 6.43 -12.98
N ARG A 148 -5.92 7.29 -13.87
CA ARG A 148 -5.80 7.12 -15.33
C ARG A 148 -4.55 7.75 -15.96
N SER A 149 -3.60 8.21 -15.17
CA SER A 149 -2.33 8.75 -15.67
C SER A 149 -1.34 7.62 -15.96
N ARG A 150 -0.67 7.72 -17.11
CA ARG A 150 0.41 6.80 -17.52
C ARG A 150 1.78 7.22 -16.97
N ALA A 151 1.89 8.40 -16.36
CA ALA A 151 3.13 8.85 -15.75
C ALA A 151 3.37 8.09 -14.45
N LEU A 152 4.41 7.25 -14.44
CA LEU A 152 4.83 6.55 -13.24
C LEU A 152 5.44 7.52 -12.22
N PRO A 153 5.29 7.27 -10.91
CA PRO A 153 5.93 8.09 -9.90
C PRO A 153 7.44 7.94 -10.03
N ILE A 154 8.16 9.05 -10.24
CA ILE A 154 9.62 9.06 -10.26
C ILE A 154 10.08 9.42 -8.86
N ARG A 155 10.87 8.54 -8.24
CA ARG A 155 11.59 8.85 -6.99
C ARG A 155 12.64 9.91 -7.32
N LYS A 156 12.34 11.18 -7.02
CA LYS A 156 13.31 12.27 -7.13
C LYS A 156 13.96 12.48 -5.76
N PRO A 157 15.30 12.58 -5.67
CA PRO A 157 15.93 13.06 -4.45
C PRO A 157 15.33 14.42 -4.12
N SER A 158 14.78 14.57 -2.91
CA SER A 158 14.21 15.85 -2.47
C SER A 158 15.33 16.88 -2.44
N ARG A 159 15.23 17.92 -3.28
CA ARG A 159 16.03 19.13 -3.07
C ARG A 159 15.42 19.90 -1.89
N PRO A 160 16.21 20.53 -1.01
CA PRO A 160 15.70 21.23 0.18
C PRO A 160 14.55 22.19 -0.14
N ASP A 161 14.61 22.84 -1.30
CA ASP A 161 13.65 23.87 -1.73
C ASP A 161 12.55 23.38 -2.69
N ALA A 162 12.52 22.07 -3.02
CA ALA A 162 11.49 21.50 -3.88
C ALA A 162 10.29 21.03 -3.06
N LEU A 163 9.12 21.64 -3.30
CA LEU A 163 7.82 21.15 -2.82
C LEU A 163 7.40 19.84 -3.50
N ASP A 164 7.99 19.55 -4.66
CA ASP A 164 7.74 18.34 -5.45
C ASP A 164 8.69 17.21 -5.03
N GLY A 165 8.13 16.10 -4.54
CA GLY A 165 8.86 14.85 -4.30
C GLY A 165 9.00 14.40 -2.84
N ARG A 166 8.54 15.19 -1.85
CA ARG A 166 8.58 14.80 -0.44
C ARG A 166 7.61 13.64 -0.10
N GLY A 167 6.46 13.57 -0.77
CA GLY A 167 5.44 12.58 -0.45
C GLY A 167 5.89 11.13 -0.64
N LEU A 168 6.64 10.84 -1.72
CA LEU A 168 7.20 9.50 -1.92
C LEU A 168 8.36 9.19 -0.96
N VAL A 169 9.08 10.19 -0.47
CA VAL A 169 10.11 9.98 0.56
C VAL A 169 9.46 9.57 1.88
N LEU A 170 8.33 10.16 2.24
CA LEU A 170 7.57 9.77 3.43
C LEU A 170 7.00 8.34 3.28
N VAL A 171 6.43 8.02 2.11
CA VAL A 171 5.97 6.65 1.83
C VAL A 171 7.12 5.65 1.92
N ASP A 172 8.29 5.99 1.36
CA ASP A 172 9.49 5.14 1.39
C ASP A 172 10.05 4.92 2.80
N ALA A 173 9.89 5.90 3.69
CA ALA A 173 10.34 5.79 5.08
C ALA A 173 9.40 4.93 5.96
N ILE A 174 8.11 4.88 5.65
CA ILE A 174 7.08 4.20 6.47
C ILE A 174 6.75 2.82 5.90
N ALA A 175 6.64 2.70 4.58
CA ALA A 175 6.18 1.47 3.95
C ALA A 175 7.26 0.40 3.98
N ALA A 176 6.87 -0.83 4.34
CA ALA A 176 7.75 -1.99 4.23
C ALA A 176 8.15 -2.26 2.76
N ARG A 177 7.20 -2.03 1.84
CA ARG A 177 7.41 -2.08 0.39
C ARG A 177 6.45 -1.11 -0.28
N TRP A 178 6.83 -0.56 -1.42
CA TRP A 178 5.90 0.19 -2.26
C TRP A 178 6.31 0.07 -3.73
N GLY A 179 5.39 0.38 -4.63
CA GLY A 179 5.60 0.26 -6.05
C GLY A 179 4.54 0.95 -6.88
N ALA A 180 4.69 0.84 -8.20
CA ALA A 180 3.71 1.32 -9.15
C ALA A 180 3.54 0.29 -10.28
N ASP A 181 2.32 -0.20 -10.44
CA ASP A 181 1.95 -1.12 -11.51
C ASP A 181 1.31 -0.34 -12.65
N PRO A 182 1.93 -0.27 -13.83
CA PRO A 182 1.26 0.22 -15.03
C PRO A 182 0.01 -0.63 -15.33
N LYS A 183 -1.09 0.03 -15.68
CA LYS A 183 -2.31 -0.63 -16.18
C LYS A 183 -2.59 -0.12 -17.60
N ARG A 184 -3.33 -0.88 -18.39
CA ARG A 184 -3.70 -0.47 -19.78
C ARG A 184 -4.34 0.93 -19.84
N TRP A 185 -5.06 1.30 -18.79
CA TRP A 185 -5.85 2.53 -18.67
C TRP A 185 -5.27 3.54 -17.66
N GLY A 186 -4.07 3.32 -17.12
CA GLY A 186 -3.51 4.20 -16.08
C GLY A 186 -2.41 3.54 -15.28
N LYS A 187 -2.41 3.76 -13.96
CA LYS A 187 -1.47 3.11 -13.03
C LYS A 187 -2.12 2.86 -11.68
N ARG A 188 -1.56 1.90 -10.96
CA ARG A 188 -1.84 1.63 -9.55
C ARG A 188 -0.56 1.84 -8.76
N VAL A 189 -0.52 2.85 -7.91
CA VAL A 189 0.56 3.03 -6.94
C VAL A 189 0.13 2.34 -5.66
N TRP A 190 1.01 1.56 -5.04
CA TRP A 190 0.70 0.76 -3.86
C TRP A 190 1.81 0.81 -2.83
N ALA A 191 1.47 0.63 -1.55
CA ALA A 191 2.38 0.60 -0.42
C ALA A 191 1.88 -0.40 0.64
N GLU A 192 2.77 -1.22 1.18
CA GLU A 192 2.53 -2.16 2.26
C GLU A 192 2.95 -1.55 3.60
N VAL A 193 2.03 -1.48 4.55
CA VAL A 193 2.28 -1.07 5.94
C VAL A 193 2.10 -2.28 6.84
N ARG A 194 3.08 -2.56 7.69
CA ARG A 194 3.10 -3.74 8.57
C ARG A 194 3.48 -3.35 9.98
N ALA A 195 3.04 -4.15 10.95
CA ALA A 195 3.58 -4.07 12.30
C ALA A 195 5.06 -4.47 12.28
N ALA A 196 5.87 -3.81 13.11
CA ALA A 196 7.28 -4.12 13.28
C ALA A 196 7.50 -5.49 13.95
#